data_AF-A0A928S861-F1
#
_entry.id   AF-A0A928S861-F1
#
_cell.length_a   1.000
_cell.length_b   1.000
_cell.length_c   1.000
_cell.angle_alpha   90.00
_cell.angle_beta   90.00
_cell.angle_gamma   90.00
#
_symmetry.space_group_name_H-M   'P 1'
#
loop_
_entity.id
_entity.type
_entity.pdbx_description
1 polymer ?
#
loop_
_entity_poly.entity_id
_entity_poly.type
_entity_poly.pdbx_seq_one_letter_code
_entity_poly.pdbx_strand_id
1 'polypeptide(L)'
;MSEIIIIKNEYADLVYHSDTQIVHHTFHQPIGGEKFREILNAGARTLEEYKASKWLSDDRGNSALSPEDTEWSMTDWFPRAVNAGWKFWALVVPEDLMARMNLKEFVDSYYEQGLRIGVFTKPEEAMEWLMICDLPPSEWIGRLSGAQTKEEEK
;
A
#
# COMPACT_ATOMS: atom_id res chain seq x y z
N MET A 1 1.97 16.79 1.61
CA MET A 1 3.02 15.78 1.83
C MET A 1 3.99 15.92 0.69
N SER A 2 5.29 15.87 0.97
CA SER A 2 6.32 15.92 -0.07
C SER A 2 6.38 14.56 -0.77
N GLU A 3 6.24 14.58 -2.10
CA GLU A 3 6.25 13.38 -2.93
C GLU A 3 7.53 13.31 -3.76
N ILE A 4 8.17 12.15 -3.75
CA ILE A 4 9.28 11.81 -4.64
C ILE A 4 8.74 10.81 -5.67
N ILE A 5 8.73 11.20 -6.93
CA ILE A 5 8.28 10.34 -8.02
C ILE A 5 9.38 9.32 -8.34
N ILE A 6 9.08 8.03 -8.20
CA ILE A 6 9.98 6.92 -8.52
C ILE A 6 9.71 6.43 -9.95
N ILE A 7 8.44 6.18 -10.27
CA ILE A 7 7.97 5.81 -11.62
C ILE A 7 6.69 6.58 -11.92
N LYS A 8 6.54 7.04 -13.16
CA LYS A 8 5.29 7.61 -13.68
C LYS A 8 5.14 7.27 -15.15
N ASN A 9 4.16 6.46 -15.48
CA ASN A 9 3.87 6.05 -16.86
C ASN A 9 2.37 5.78 -17.05
N GLU A 10 1.99 5.30 -18.23
CA GLU A 10 0.58 5.03 -18.57
C GLU A 10 -0.06 3.88 -17.74
N TYR A 11 0.75 2.99 -17.16
CA TYR A 11 0.27 1.84 -16.39
C TYR A 11 0.19 2.13 -14.90
N ALA A 12 1.18 2.85 -14.37
CA ALA A 12 1.30 3.07 -12.93
C ALA A 12 2.02 4.37 -12.57
N ASP A 13 1.63 4.90 -11.41
CA ASP A 13 2.44 5.83 -10.64
C ASP A 13 3.04 5.06 -9.45
N LEU A 14 4.31 5.29 -9.15
CA LEU A 14 4.98 4.85 -7.93
C LEU A 14 5.64 6.08 -7.30
N VAL A 15 5.16 6.46 -6.13
CA VAL A 15 5.63 7.63 -5.39
C VAL A 15 6.04 7.25 -3.98
N TYR A 16 7.01 7.98 -3.45
CA TYR A 16 7.41 7.91 -2.06
C TYR A 16 7.01 9.19 -1.33
N HIS A 17 6.19 9.04 -0.29
CA HIS A 17 5.77 10.13 0.59
C HIS A 17 6.82 10.31 1.69
N SER A 18 7.73 11.27 1.53
CA SER A 18 8.91 11.38 2.41
C SER A 18 8.57 11.76 3.85
N ASP A 19 7.48 12.50 4.05
CA ASP A 19 7.06 12.98 5.37
C ASP A 19 6.49 11.84 6.24
N THR A 20 5.91 10.82 5.60
CA THR A 20 5.21 9.70 6.27
C THR A 20 5.89 8.36 6.04
N GLN A 21 6.95 8.32 5.23
CA GLN A 21 7.70 7.14 4.83
C GLN A 21 6.82 6.05 4.21
N ILE A 22 5.92 6.45 3.31
CA ILE A 22 4.98 5.55 2.63
C ILE A 22 5.41 5.37 1.17
N VAL A 23 5.61 4.13 0.76
CA VAL A 23 5.67 3.76 -0.66
C VAL A 23 4.24 3.60 -1.15
N HIS A 24 3.88 4.26 -2.24
CA HIS A 24 2.52 4.28 -2.77
C HIS A 24 2.56 4.01 -4.27
N HIS A 25 1.92 2.92 -4.71
CA HIS A 25 1.64 2.72 -6.12
C HIS A 25 0.16 2.89 -6.42
N THR A 26 -0.13 3.34 -7.63
CA THR A 26 -1.47 3.39 -8.23
C THR A 26 -1.41 2.74 -9.60
N PHE A 27 -2.19 1.69 -9.83
CA PHE A 27 -2.35 1.11 -11.16
C PHE A 27 -3.53 1.76 -11.89
N HIS A 28 -3.26 2.30 -13.08
CA HIS A 28 -4.23 3.03 -13.89
C HIS A 28 -5.01 2.12 -14.86
N GLN A 29 -4.47 0.93 -15.13
CA GLN A 29 -5.05 -0.07 -16.02
C GLN A 29 -4.50 -1.47 -15.67
N PRO A 30 -5.14 -2.55 -16.15
CA PRO A 30 -4.63 -3.92 -15.99
C PRO A 30 -3.16 -4.06 -16.37
N ILE A 31 -2.38 -4.68 -15.49
CA ILE A 31 -0.94 -4.85 -15.66
C ILE A 31 -0.52 -6.28 -15.29
N GLY A 32 0.51 -6.80 -15.93
CA GLY A 32 1.07 -8.13 -15.65
C GLY A 32 2.47 -8.30 -16.22
N GLY A 33 3.09 -9.43 -15.90
CA GLY A 33 4.44 -9.77 -16.34
C GLY A 33 5.49 -8.71 -15.96
N GLU A 34 6.48 -8.51 -16.83
CA GLU A 34 7.64 -7.65 -16.55
C GLU A 34 7.28 -6.22 -16.13
N LYS A 35 6.22 -5.62 -16.71
CA LYS A 35 5.80 -4.26 -16.32
C LYS A 35 5.30 -4.22 -14.87
N PHE A 36 4.53 -5.21 -14.45
CA PHE A 36 4.07 -5.33 -13.06
C PHE A 36 5.24 -5.56 -12.10
N ARG A 37 6.14 -6.48 -12.48
CA ARG A 37 7.34 -6.82 -11.70
C ARG A 37 8.27 -5.62 -11.55
N GLU A 38 8.41 -4.78 -12.58
CA GLU A 38 9.20 -3.55 -12.54
C GLU A 38 8.71 -2.59 -11.45
N ILE A 39 7.40 -2.31 -11.41
CA ILE A 39 6.79 -1.43 -10.40
C ILE A 39 7.00 -1.98 -8.99
N LEU A 40 6.70 -3.26 -8.78
CA LEU A 40 6.83 -3.89 -7.46
C LEU A 40 8.30 -3.98 -7.00
N ASN A 41 9.23 -4.27 -7.90
CA ASN A 41 10.66 -4.27 -7.56
C ASN A 41 11.18 -2.86 -7.26
N ALA A 42 10.72 -1.84 -7.98
CA ALA A 42 11.07 -0.46 -7.67
C ALA A 42 10.56 -0.06 -6.28
N GLY A 43 9.32 -0.40 -5.93
CA GLY A 43 8.78 -0.15 -4.60
C GLY A 43 9.55 -0.85 -3.49
N ALA A 44 9.95 -2.11 -3.69
CA ALA A 44 10.79 -2.84 -2.74
C ALA A 44 12.17 -2.20 -2.54
N ARG A 45 12.81 -1.71 -3.62
CA ARG A 45 14.06 -0.93 -3.51
C ARG A 45 13.85 0.38 -2.76
N THR A 46 12.73 1.06 -2.99
CA THR A 46 12.38 2.30 -2.27
C THR A 46 12.18 2.05 -0.77
N LEU A 47 11.58 0.91 -0.38
CA LEU A 47 11.49 0.52 1.02
C LEU A 47 12.88 0.44 1.66
N GLU A 48 13.80 -0.26 1.01
CA GLU A 48 15.17 -0.46 1.49
C GLU A 48 15.96 0.86 1.55
N GLU A 49 15.95 1.64 0.47
CA GLU A 49 16.72 2.89 0.33
C GLU A 49 16.30 3.92 1.37
N TYR A 50 14.99 4.11 1.56
CA TYR A 50 14.45 5.11 2.47
C TYR A 50 14.13 4.57 3.87
N LYS A 51 14.46 3.30 4.13
CA LYS A 51 14.12 2.59 5.38
C LYS A 51 12.64 2.72 5.73
N ALA A 52 11.79 2.72 4.70
CA ALA A 52 10.36 2.79 4.84
C ALA A 52 9.79 1.42 5.22
N SER A 53 8.60 1.42 5.82
CA SER A 53 7.95 0.18 6.27
C SER A 53 6.47 0.09 5.92
N LYS A 54 5.95 1.12 5.25
CA LYS A 54 4.53 1.31 4.93
C LYS A 54 4.34 1.31 3.43
N TRP A 55 3.35 0.55 2.97
CA TRP A 55 3.01 0.43 1.55
C TRP A 55 1.51 0.66 1.34
N LEU A 56 1.15 1.55 0.41
CA LEU A 56 -0.21 1.72 -0.10
C LEU A 56 -0.30 1.19 -1.54
N SER A 57 -1.17 0.21 -1.76
CA SER A 57 -1.54 -0.28 -3.10
C SER A 57 -2.89 0.28 -3.49
N ASP A 58 -2.95 1.13 -4.52
CA ASP A 58 -4.20 1.51 -5.17
C ASP A 58 -4.41 0.66 -6.42
N ASP A 59 -5.14 -0.45 -6.25
CA ASP A 59 -5.40 -1.47 -7.26
C ASP A 59 -6.74 -1.27 -7.97
N ARG A 60 -7.42 -0.13 -7.77
CA ARG A 60 -8.77 0.13 -8.34
C ARG A 60 -8.82 -0.05 -9.86
N GLY A 61 -7.77 0.39 -10.57
CA GLY A 61 -7.63 0.25 -12.02
C GLY A 61 -7.01 -1.08 -12.47
N ASN A 62 -6.65 -1.98 -11.55
CA ASN A 62 -6.01 -3.25 -11.88
C ASN A 62 -7.03 -4.38 -12.09
N SER A 63 -6.60 -5.47 -12.73
CA SER A 63 -7.36 -6.70 -12.86
C SER A 63 -6.80 -7.82 -11.97
N ALA A 64 -7.43 -8.99 -12.02
CA ALA A 64 -6.84 -10.21 -11.47
C ALA A 64 -5.43 -10.44 -12.07
N LEU A 65 -4.49 -10.81 -11.20
CA LEU A 65 -3.14 -11.21 -11.61
C LEU A 65 -3.17 -12.58 -12.32
N SER A 66 -2.21 -12.78 -13.22
CA SER A 66 -1.98 -14.09 -13.83
C SER A 66 -1.46 -15.09 -12.78
N PRO A 67 -1.64 -16.42 -12.96
CA PRO A 67 -1.08 -17.41 -12.05
C PRO A 67 0.44 -17.26 -11.88
N GLU A 68 1.15 -16.91 -12.95
CA GLU A 68 2.60 -16.70 -12.92
C GLU A 68 2.99 -15.49 -12.06
N ASP A 69 2.26 -14.37 -12.21
CA ASP A 69 2.51 -13.18 -11.41
C ASP A 69 2.10 -13.36 -9.94
N THR A 70 1.06 -14.16 -9.68
CA THR A 70 0.68 -14.56 -8.33
C THR A 70 1.78 -15.38 -7.67
N GLU A 71 2.26 -16.43 -8.33
CA GLU A 71 3.33 -17.29 -7.81
C GLU A 71 4.62 -16.50 -7.58
N TRP A 72 5.02 -15.68 -8.56
CA TRP A 72 6.20 -14.81 -8.42
C TRP A 72 6.05 -13.82 -7.27
N SER A 73 4.88 -13.20 -7.12
CA SER A 73 4.62 -12.24 -6.04
C SER A 73 4.75 -12.90 -4.66
N MET A 74 4.24 -14.12 -4.51
CA MET A 74 4.24 -14.85 -3.23
C MET A 74 5.59 -15.47 -2.89
N THR A 75 6.28 -16.05 -3.88
CA THR A 75 7.45 -16.91 -3.63
C THR A 75 8.78 -16.17 -3.77
N ASP A 76 8.85 -15.13 -4.59
CA ASP A 76 10.08 -14.38 -4.86
C ASP A 76 10.01 -12.95 -4.32
N TRP A 77 8.99 -12.19 -4.73
CA TRP A 77 8.95 -10.76 -4.45
C TRP A 77 8.61 -10.45 -2.99
N PHE A 78 7.58 -11.09 -2.43
CA PHE A 78 7.13 -10.82 -1.06
C PHE A 78 8.24 -11.01 -0.01
N PRO A 79 9.02 -12.12 0.00
CA PRO A 79 10.13 -12.28 0.94
C PRO A 79 11.18 -11.16 0.83
N ARG A 80 11.48 -10.70 -0.39
CA ARG A 80 12.41 -9.59 -0.62
C ARG A 80 11.85 -8.26 -0.09
N ALA A 81 10.57 -7.98 -0.32
CA ALA A 81 9.92 -6.77 0.16
C ALA A 81 9.85 -6.72 1.71
N VAL A 82 9.57 -7.85 2.36
CA VAL A 82 9.62 -7.96 3.83
C VAL A 82 11.03 -7.71 4.35
N ASN A 83 12.05 -8.34 3.74
CA ASN A 83 13.45 -8.11 4.12
C ASN A 83 13.91 -6.66 3.88
N ALA A 84 13.35 -5.97 2.89
CA ALA A 84 13.57 -4.56 2.64
C ALA A 84 12.94 -3.63 3.68
N GLY A 85 12.09 -4.15 4.58
CA GLY A 85 11.54 -3.41 5.72
C GLY A 85 10.01 -3.31 5.76
N TRP A 86 9.30 -3.93 4.81
CA TRP A 86 7.84 -3.85 4.74
C TRP A 86 7.13 -4.47 5.96
N LYS A 87 6.20 -3.72 6.57
CA LYS A 87 5.46 -4.15 7.78
C LYS A 87 3.97 -3.83 7.72
N PHE A 88 3.61 -2.70 7.13
CA PHE A 88 2.22 -2.22 7.07
C PHE A 88 1.78 -2.10 5.62
N TRP A 89 0.62 -2.67 5.31
CA TRP A 89 0.05 -2.65 3.98
C TRP A 89 -1.38 -2.12 4.02
N ALA A 90 -1.64 -1.06 3.27
CA ALA A 90 -2.99 -0.64 2.97
C ALA A 90 -3.32 -0.99 1.52
N LEU A 91 -4.34 -1.83 1.35
CA LEU A 91 -4.81 -2.29 0.05
C LEU A 91 -6.13 -1.60 -0.29
N VAL A 92 -6.13 -0.73 -1.29
CA VAL A 92 -7.35 -0.22 -1.91
C VAL A 92 -7.72 -1.18 -3.04
N VAL A 93 -8.78 -1.95 -2.82
CA VAL A 93 -9.09 -3.08 -3.69
C VAL A 93 -9.61 -2.65 -5.07
N PRO A 94 -9.44 -3.49 -6.13
CA PRO A 94 -10.02 -3.30 -7.45
C PRO A 94 -11.50 -2.96 -7.39
N GLU A 95 -12.06 -2.24 -8.36
CA GLU A 95 -13.51 -2.06 -8.42
C GLU A 95 -14.24 -3.36 -8.84
N ASP A 96 -13.57 -4.21 -9.61
CA ASP A 96 -14.07 -5.50 -10.07
C ASP A 96 -14.14 -6.54 -8.95
N LEU A 97 -15.32 -7.14 -8.76
CA LEU A 97 -15.58 -8.09 -7.67
C LEU A 97 -14.76 -9.39 -7.79
N MET A 98 -14.48 -9.87 -9.01
CA MET A 98 -13.71 -11.09 -9.21
C MET A 98 -12.22 -10.86 -8.92
N ALA A 99 -11.69 -9.71 -9.33
CA ALA A 99 -10.35 -9.29 -8.97
C ALA A 99 -10.21 -9.12 -7.44
N ARG A 100 -11.22 -8.58 -6.75
CA ARG A 100 -11.24 -8.51 -5.27
C ARG A 100 -11.11 -9.88 -4.60
N MET A 101 -11.81 -10.89 -5.11
CA MET A 101 -11.77 -12.23 -4.53
C MET A 101 -10.38 -12.85 -4.62
N ASN A 102 -9.67 -12.63 -5.73
CA ASN A 102 -8.31 -13.16 -5.92
C ASN A 102 -7.29 -12.50 -4.99
N LEU A 103 -7.54 -11.28 -4.50
CA LEU A 103 -6.66 -10.62 -3.54
C LEU A 103 -6.76 -11.19 -2.12
N LYS A 104 -7.81 -11.96 -1.81
CA LYS A 104 -7.99 -12.53 -0.48
C LYS A 104 -6.82 -13.44 -0.08
N GLU A 105 -6.32 -14.23 -1.02
CA GLU A 105 -5.21 -15.15 -0.77
C GLU A 105 -3.93 -14.41 -0.36
N PHE A 106 -3.64 -13.28 -1.03
CA PHE A 106 -2.52 -12.41 -0.67
C PHE A 106 -2.69 -11.82 0.72
N VAL A 107 -3.88 -11.30 1.03
CA VAL A 107 -4.17 -10.71 2.34
C VAL A 107 -3.97 -11.74 3.45
N ASP A 108 -4.55 -12.93 3.30
CA ASP A 108 -4.44 -13.99 4.32
C ASP A 108 -2.97 -14.43 4.49
N SER A 109 -2.28 -14.75 3.38
CA SER A 109 -0.89 -15.23 3.40
C SER A 109 0.08 -14.22 3.98
N TYR A 110 -0.05 -12.94 3.61
CA TYR A 110 0.86 -11.90 4.07
C TYR A 110 0.59 -11.53 5.53
N TYR A 111 -0.66 -11.59 5.98
CA TYR A 111 -1.02 -11.39 7.38
C TYR A 111 -0.43 -12.49 8.26
N GLU A 112 -0.55 -13.76 7.86
CA GLU A 112 0.03 -14.90 8.57
C GLU A 112 1.55 -14.80 8.68
N GLN A 113 2.20 -14.18 7.69
CA GLN A 113 3.64 -13.92 7.67
C GLN A 113 4.04 -12.64 8.42
N GLY A 114 3.10 -11.96 9.07
CA GLY A 114 3.36 -10.92 10.07
C GLY A 114 3.09 -9.50 9.61
N LEU A 115 2.63 -9.26 8.37
CA LEU A 115 2.19 -7.93 7.97
C LEU A 115 0.96 -7.50 8.77
N ARG A 116 0.82 -6.19 8.95
CA ARG A 116 -0.42 -5.57 9.38
C ARG A 116 -1.11 -5.00 8.15
N ILE A 117 -2.31 -5.48 7.87
CA ILE A 117 -3.01 -5.21 6.62
C ILE A 117 -4.33 -4.49 6.92
N GLY A 118 -4.55 -3.36 6.25
CA GLY A 118 -5.84 -2.70 6.15
C GLY A 118 -6.38 -2.80 4.73
N VAL A 119 -7.66 -3.13 4.59
CA VAL A 119 -8.32 -3.26 3.28
C VAL A 119 -9.38 -2.17 3.15
N PHE A 120 -9.31 -1.41 2.07
CA PHE A 120 -10.09 -0.19 1.89
C PHE A 120 -10.72 -0.14 0.50
N THR A 121 -11.70 0.74 0.34
CA THR A 121 -12.29 1.08 -0.97
C THR A 121 -11.94 2.50 -1.42
N LYS A 122 -11.38 3.32 -0.52
CA LYS A 122 -10.99 4.70 -0.79
C LYS A 122 -9.50 4.91 -0.44
N PRO A 123 -8.69 5.51 -1.33
CA PRO A 123 -7.29 5.79 -1.05
C PRO A 123 -7.06 6.72 0.14
N GLU A 124 -7.99 7.65 0.39
CA GLU A 124 -7.87 8.60 1.48
C GLU A 124 -7.91 7.88 2.84
N GLU A 125 -8.86 6.96 3.01
CA GLU A 125 -9.00 6.14 4.22
C GLU A 125 -7.78 5.22 4.42
N ALA A 126 -7.25 4.67 3.33
CA ALA A 126 -6.03 3.85 3.35
C ALA A 126 -4.79 4.64 3.79
N MET A 127 -4.64 5.86 3.26
CA MET A 127 -3.54 6.77 3.61
C MET A 127 -3.62 7.19 5.08
N GLU A 128 -4.81 7.59 5.54
CA GLU A 128 -5.03 7.98 6.94
C GLU A 128 -4.68 6.85 7.90
N TRP A 129 -5.06 5.61 7.58
CA TRP A 129 -4.70 4.45 8.38
C TRP A 129 -3.18 4.26 8.47
N LEU A 130 -2.46 4.33 7.34
CA LEU A 130 -0.99 4.20 7.34
C LEU A 130 -0.28 5.30 8.14
N MET A 131 -0.87 6.49 8.23
CA MET A 131 -0.30 7.59 9.02
C MET A 131 -0.34 7.35 10.52
N ILE A 132 -1.17 6.41 11.00
CA ILE A 132 -1.37 6.16 12.44
C ILE A 132 -1.15 4.70 12.87
N CYS A 133 -0.96 3.76 11.93
CA CYS A 133 -0.92 2.32 12.20
C CYS A 133 0.27 1.83 13.04
N ASP A 134 1.31 2.64 13.17
CA ASP A 134 2.53 2.39 13.94
C ASP A 134 2.67 3.29 15.18
N LEU A 135 1.67 4.13 15.44
CA LEU A 135 1.68 5.00 16.61
C LEU A 135 1.33 4.19 17.88
N PRO A 136 2.04 4.44 19.00
CA PRO A 136 1.68 3.85 20.27
C PRO A 136 0.30 4.37 20.73
N PRO A 137 -0.46 3.59 21.52
CA PRO A 137 -1.81 3.97 21.96
C PRO A 137 -1.92 5.34 22.66
N SER A 138 -0.83 5.82 23.26
CA SER A 138 -0.75 7.14 23.91
C SER A 138 -0.94 8.31 22.94
N GLU A 139 -0.62 8.13 21.66
CA GLU A 139 -0.67 9.18 20.64
C GLU A 139 -2.06 9.31 19.98
N TRP A 140 -2.98 8.38 20.25
CA TRP A 140 -4.35 8.42 19.70
C TRP A 140 -5.20 9.56 20.29
N ILE A 141 -4.93 9.93 21.54
CA ILE A 141 -5.73 10.91 22.31
C ILE A 141 -5.55 12.34 21.78
N GLY A 142 -4.35 12.69 21.29
CA GLY A 142 -4.05 14.03 20.76
C GLY A 142 -4.72 14.35 19.43
N ARG A 143 -5.02 13.34 18.61
CA ARG A 143 -5.64 13.53 17.27
C ARG A 143 -7.17 13.47 17.30
N LEU A 144 -7.76 12.66 18.18
CA LEU A 144 -9.23 12.61 18.34
C LEU A 144 -9.79 13.83 19.09
N SER A 145 -9.02 14.42 20.00
CA SER A 145 -9.42 15.64 20.72
C SER A 145 -9.39 16.92 19.85
N GLY A 146 -8.65 16.90 18.75
CA GLY A 146 -8.61 18.00 17.76
C GLY A 146 -9.84 18.10 16.86
N ALA A 147 -10.71 17.08 16.84
CA ALA A 147 -11.92 17.04 16.02
C ALA A 147 -13.18 17.59 16.73
N GLN A 148 -13.13 17.92 18.02
CA GLN A 148 -14.30 18.40 18.79
C GLN A 148 -14.30 19.89 19.16
N THR A 149 -13.42 20.73 18.60
CA THR A 149 -13.32 22.16 18.98
C THR A 149 -13.65 23.16 17.87
N LYS A 150 -14.49 22.77 16.89
CA LYS A 150 -15.02 23.71 15.88
C LYS A 150 -16.52 23.53 15.66
N GLU A 151 -17.31 23.53 16.72
CA GLU A 151 -18.77 23.68 16.57
C GLU A 151 -19.40 24.24 17.85
N GLU A 152 -18.90 25.39 18.33
CA GLU A 152 -19.58 26.19 19.35
C GLU A 152 -19.03 27.63 19.34
N GLU A 153 -19.24 28.35 18.23
CA GLU A 153 -19.17 29.83 18.22
C GLU A 153 -19.91 30.39 16.99
N LYS A 154 -21.25 30.36 17.03
CA LYS A 154 -22.11 31.48 16.62
C LYS A 154 -23.57 31.29 16.99
#